data_AF-D9SFF7-F1
#
_entry.id   AF-D9SFF7-F1
#
_cell.length_a   1.000
_cell.length_b   1.000
_cell.length_c   1.000
_cell.angle_alpha   90.00
_cell.angle_beta   90.00
_cell.angle_gamma   90.00
#
_symmetry.space_group_name_H-M   'P 1'
#
loop_
_entity.id
_entity.type
_entity.pdbx_description
1 polymer ?
#
loop_
_entity_poly.entity_id
_entity_poly.type
_entity_poly.pdbx_seq_one_letter_code
_entity_poly.pdbx_strand_id
1 'polypeptide(L)'
;MFKPMSDEIALGHGHRIAIFNGLGKFDKLIKNLRTNQLQQGKKVQDLSTLDILAKAARIPTQDYALNHSMLPVMRVAAKYGNEFVHGSPEAMSINRRLGMLIPRKFACVCLSCIQEDFDQHGFSYFRRSHHLNGVDWCPNHGEVLNRVNSDNPFSKLPHFWRQQKMITPLPSFCLHINETPEFVQKYSANAIALLKQAKPLTVAIVNGRINLRVKALCFPVGEYGRKILLSDHVIKMAPTDWFNNSVYASSNQKKHINQNFFCIDGIVKSMGYVASYESYSLVLAATYNSTEIALGAFTAPPIDPSKEKAKYPSPKRLGQSFWNGHTLYSAYIECHGIYSDVADRFNLDRKNTREKMISMGFPSLKHYESSALLHAFRDFSQGTTILEACSQHGVMVADLEEFLRISSCRISNAIDHIEQLKRAHT
;
A
#
# COMPACT_ATOMS: atom_id res chain seq x y z
N MET A 1 -5.65 -34.48 17.58
CA MET A 1 -5.93 -33.06 17.26
C MET A 1 -4.71 -32.50 16.54
N PHE A 2 -4.89 -31.95 15.35
CA PHE A 2 -3.78 -31.51 14.50
C PHE A 2 -3.37 -30.09 14.90
N LYS A 3 -2.35 -30.00 15.75
CA LYS A 3 -1.71 -28.72 16.08
C LYS A 3 -0.86 -28.27 14.87
N PRO A 4 -0.84 -26.97 14.51
CA PRO A 4 0.09 -26.47 13.51
C PRO A 4 1.54 -26.57 14.00
N MET A 5 2.48 -26.75 13.07
CA MET A 5 3.92 -26.79 13.35
C MET A 5 4.50 -25.38 13.42
N SER A 6 5.70 -25.24 13.99
CA SER A 6 6.37 -23.93 14.07
C SER A 6 6.63 -23.35 12.69
N ASP A 7 6.23 -22.10 12.47
CA ASP A 7 6.26 -21.43 11.16
C ASP A 7 5.45 -22.12 10.04
N GLU A 8 4.57 -23.08 10.35
CA GLU A 8 3.69 -23.69 9.34
C GLU A 8 2.67 -22.67 8.83
N ILE A 9 2.56 -22.52 7.51
CA ILE A 9 1.59 -21.62 6.90
C ILE A 9 0.17 -22.20 6.98
N ALA A 10 -0.81 -21.37 7.29
CA ALA A 10 -2.20 -21.75 7.59
C ALA A 10 -2.85 -22.52 6.45
N LEU A 11 -2.51 -22.17 5.21
CA LEU A 11 -2.95 -22.89 4.02
C LEU A 11 -2.37 -24.32 3.99
N GLY A 12 -1.07 -24.47 4.25
CA GLY A 12 -0.41 -25.78 4.37
C GLY A 12 -0.98 -26.61 5.52
N HIS A 13 -1.18 -25.99 6.69
CA HIS A 13 -1.78 -26.64 7.85
C HIS A 13 -3.20 -27.16 7.56
N GLY A 14 -4.04 -26.32 6.95
CA GLY A 14 -5.39 -26.69 6.56
C GLY A 14 -5.41 -27.89 5.59
N HIS A 15 -4.53 -27.90 4.60
CA HIS A 15 -4.39 -29.03 3.69
C HIS A 15 -3.87 -30.29 4.39
N ARG A 16 -2.90 -30.18 5.29
CA ARG A 16 -2.40 -31.30 6.10
C ARG A 16 -3.52 -31.94 6.92
N ILE A 17 -4.36 -31.14 7.57
CA ILE A 17 -5.56 -31.64 8.27
C ILE A 17 -6.45 -32.40 7.29
N ALA A 18 -6.73 -31.83 6.12
CA ALA A 18 -7.61 -32.48 5.13
C ALA A 18 -7.05 -33.83 4.65
N ILE A 19 -5.74 -33.94 4.45
CA ILE A 19 -5.04 -35.17 4.05
C ILE A 19 -5.14 -36.22 5.17
N PHE A 20 -4.78 -35.85 6.40
CA PHE A 20 -4.76 -36.79 7.52
C PHE A 20 -6.15 -37.27 7.97
N ASN A 21 -7.22 -36.55 7.60
CA ASN A 21 -8.60 -37.01 7.81
C ASN A 21 -9.20 -37.70 6.57
N GLY A 22 -8.41 -38.00 5.54
CA GLY A 22 -8.89 -38.69 4.34
C GLY A 22 -9.87 -37.89 3.47
N LEU A 23 -9.97 -36.57 3.67
CA LEU A 23 -10.92 -35.73 2.93
C LEU A 23 -10.40 -35.36 1.52
N GLY A 24 -9.07 -35.36 1.34
CA GLY A 24 -8.36 -35.09 0.09
C GLY A 24 -8.47 -33.65 -0.45
N LYS A 25 -9.49 -32.88 -0.05
CA LYS A 25 -9.72 -31.51 -0.50
C LYS A 25 -9.92 -30.55 0.67
N PHE A 26 -9.24 -29.40 0.62
CA PHE A 26 -9.32 -28.36 1.66
C PHE A 26 -10.73 -27.77 1.80
N ASP A 27 -11.46 -27.56 0.70
CA ASP A 27 -12.82 -27.02 0.76
C ASP A 27 -13.79 -27.95 1.49
N LYS A 28 -13.62 -29.27 1.34
CA LYS A 28 -14.40 -30.27 2.09
C LYS A 28 -14.14 -30.16 3.59
N LEU A 29 -12.87 -29.99 3.98
CA LEU A 29 -12.52 -29.74 5.38
C LEU A 29 -13.18 -28.48 5.91
N ILE A 30 -13.03 -27.35 5.21
CA ILE A 30 -13.59 -26.07 5.67
C ILE A 30 -15.12 -26.13 5.74
N LYS A 31 -15.79 -26.77 4.77
CA LYS A 31 -17.24 -26.99 4.82
C LYS A 31 -17.64 -27.80 6.06
N ASN A 32 -16.98 -28.93 6.32
CA ASN A 32 -17.28 -29.78 7.48
C ASN A 32 -17.06 -29.03 8.80
N LEU A 33 -15.91 -28.37 8.96
CA LEU A 33 -15.61 -27.60 10.17
C LEU A 33 -16.59 -26.43 10.36
N ARG A 34 -17.00 -25.77 9.27
CA ARG A 34 -17.98 -24.68 9.33
C ARG A 34 -19.34 -25.21 9.79
N THR A 35 -19.84 -26.30 9.22
CA THR A 35 -21.12 -26.92 9.64
C THR A 35 -21.13 -27.22 11.14
N ASN A 36 -20.04 -27.78 11.67
CA ASN A 36 -19.93 -28.08 13.10
C ASN A 36 -19.98 -26.80 13.97
N GLN A 37 -19.43 -25.68 13.49
CA GLN A 37 -19.50 -24.39 14.21
C GLN A 37 -20.89 -23.75 14.15
N LEU A 38 -21.63 -23.94 13.05
CA LEU A 38 -23.01 -23.44 12.93
C LEU A 38 -23.97 -24.18 13.85
N GLN A 39 -23.78 -25.49 14.02
CA GLN A 39 -24.53 -26.30 14.99
C GLN A 39 -24.31 -25.84 16.44
N GLN A 40 -23.22 -25.12 16.70
CA GLN A 40 -22.93 -24.48 18.00
C GLN A 40 -23.51 -23.05 18.11
N GLY A 41 -24.42 -22.66 17.21
CA GLY A 41 -25.14 -21.38 17.25
C GLY A 41 -24.38 -20.17 16.71
N LYS A 42 -23.21 -20.35 16.09
CA LYS A 42 -22.47 -19.23 15.48
C LYS A 42 -23.05 -18.87 14.11
N LYS A 43 -23.04 -17.59 13.74
CA LYS A 43 -23.45 -17.15 12.40
C LYS A 43 -22.30 -17.32 11.41
N VAL A 44 -22.62 -17.67 10.15
CA VAL A 44 -21.63 -17.84 9.06
C VAL A 44 -20.78 -16.59 8.87
N GLN A 45 -21.42 -15.42 8.95
CA GLN A 45 -20.78 -14.11 8.72
C GLN A 45 -19.73 -13.74 9.78
N ASP A 46 -19.66 -14.47 10.88
CA ASP A 46 -18.74 -14.20 12.00
C ASP A 46 -17.50 -15.10 11.95
N LEU A 47 -17.33 -15.90 10.89
CA LEU A 47 -16.26 -16.89 10.79
C LEU A 47 -15.39 -16.66 9.54
N SER A 48 -14.14 -16.28 9.73
CA SER A 48 -13.12 -16.41 8.68
C SER A 48 -12.62 -17.86 8.59
N THR A 49 -12.01 -18.24 7.46
CA THR A 49 -11.33 -19.55 7.34
C THR A 49 -10.22 -19.71 8.38
N LEU A 50 -9.54 -18.61 8.70
CA LEU A 50 -8.49 -18.56 9.71
C LEU A 50 -9.06 -18.86 11.11
N ASP A 51 -10.21 -18.28 11.47
CA ASP A 51 -10.93 -18.60 12.72
C ASP A 51 -11.32 -20.08 12.81
N ILE A 52 -11.80 -20.65 11.70
CA ILE A 52 -12.21 -22.05 11.64
C ILE A 52 -11.02 -22.97 11.92
N LEU A 53 -9.86 -22.70 11.29
CA LEU A 53 -8.64 -23.47 11.50
C LEU A 53 -8.06 -23.29 12.91
N ALA A 54 -8.06 -22.06 13.44
CA ALA A 54 -7.61 -21.77 14.79
C ALA A 54 -8.42 -22.56 15.85
N LYS A 55 -9.76 -22.55 15.70
CA LYS A 55 -10.67 -23.32 16.56
C LYS A 55 -10.47 -24.82 16.44
N ALA A 56 -10.26 -25.33 15.22
CA ALA A 56 -9.95 -26.75 15.00
C ALA A 56 -8.63 -27.16 15.66
N ALA A 57 -7.66 -26.25 15.73
CA ALA A 57 -6.38 -26.44 16.41
C ALA A 57 -6.41 -26.18 17.92
N ARG A 58 -7.53 -25.68 18.48
CA ARG A 58 -7.65 -25.16 19.85
C ARG A 58 -6.60 -24.11 20.21
N ILE A 59 -6.35 -23.18 19.30
CA ILE A 59 -5.45 -22.03 19.50
C ILE A 59 -6.29 -20.74 19.36
N PRO A 60 -6.04 -19.69 20.17
CA PRO A 60 -6.66 -18.39 19.97
C PRO A 60 -6.48 -17.90 18.53
N THR A 61 -7.52 -17.29 17.92
CA THR A 61 -7.42 -16.82 16.52
C THR A 61 -6.26 -15.84 16.35
N GLN A 62 -6.02 -14.96 17.32
CA GLN A 62 -4.94 -13.98 17.26
C GLN A 62 -3.56 -14.65 17.17
N ASP A 63 -3.31 -15.65 18.02
CA ASP A 63 -2.06 -16.41 18.01
C ASP A 63 -1.91 -17.22 16.72
N TYR A 64 -3.01 -17.80 16.23
CA TYR A 64 -2.99 -18.53 14.97
C TYR A 64 -2.74 -17.61 13.78
N ALA A 65 -3.35 -16.42 13.77
CA ALA A 65 -3.13 -15.41 12.75
C ALA A 65 -1.68 -14.92 12.75
N LEU A 66 -1.12 -14.62 13.92
CA LEU A 66 0.25 -14.16 14.06
C LEU A 66 1.27 -15.22 13.62
N ASN A 67 1.08 -16.47 14.02
CA ASN A 67 2.10 -17.52 13.86
C ASN A 67 1.92 -18.39 12.61
N HIS A 68 0.73 -18.40 12.00
CA HIS A 68 0.44 -19.29 10.87
C HIS A 68 -0.09 -18.57 9.63
N SER A 69 -0.50 -17.31 9.71
CA SER A 69 -0.89 -16.55 8.50
C SER A 69 0.22 -15.65 7.97
N MET A 70 -0.02 -15.06 6.79
CA MET A 70 0.81 -13.99 6.23
C MET A 70 0.27 -12.59 6.58
N LEU A 71 -0.75 -12.47 7.45
CA LEU A 71 -1.31 -11.17 7.84
C LEU A 71 -0.27 -10.15 8.34
N PRO A 72 0.75 -10.53 9.13
CA PRO A 72 1.77 -9.58 9.59
C PRO A 72 2.49 -8.86 8.45
N VAL A 73 2.85 -9.58 7.37
CA VAL A 73 3.50 -8.98 6.19
C VAL A 73 2.51 -8.39 5.20
N MET A 74 1.30 -8.96 5.07
CA MET A 74 0.26 -8.37 4.21
C MET A 74 -0.29 -7.05 4.79
N ARG A 75 0.03 -6.75 6.05
CA ARG A 75 -0.48 -5.59 6.78
C ARG A 75 0.55 -5.07 7.78
N VAL A 76 1.74 -4.72 7.29
CA VAL A 76 2.81 -4.12 8.10
C VAL A 76 2.37 -2.81 8.76
N ALA A 77 1.68 -1.97 8.00
CA ALA A 77 1.17 -0.69 8.47
C ALA A 77 -0.33 -0.51 8.17
N ALA A 78 -0.99 0.31 8.97
CA ALA A 78 -2.39 0.69 8.80
C ALA A 78 -2.59 2.18 9.05
N LYS A 79 -3.67 2.73 8.48
CA LYS A 79 -4.10 4.09 8.81
C LYS A 79 -4.58 4.16 10.27
N TYR A 80 -4.53 5.36 10.85
CA TYR A 80 -5.01 5.61 12.21
C TYR A 80 -6.42 5.05 12.43
N GLY A 81 -6.63 4.39 13.58
CA GLY A 81 -7.89 3.77 13.97
C GLY A 81 -8.14 2.41 13.31
N ASN A 82 -7.19 1.92 12.51
CA ASN A 82 -7.28 0.59 11.88
C ASN A 82 -6.16 -0.34 12.38
N GLU A 83 -5.50 -0.06 13.50
CA GLU A 83 -4.36 -0.86 13.98
C GLU A 83 -4.77 -2.16 14.72
N PHE A 84 -5.86 -2.80 14.29
CA PHE A 84 -6.40 -4.00 14.92
C PHE A 84 -5.40 -5.15 14.90
N VAL A 85 -5.32 -5.87 16.03
CA VAL A 85 -4.52 -7.09 16.20
C VAL A 85 -4.89 -8.12 15.13
N HIS A 86 -3.90 -8.82 14.57
CA HIS A 86 -4.19 -9.85 13.56
C HIS A 86 -5.08 -10.94 14.16
N GLY A 87 -6.11 -11.37 13.42
CA GLY A 87 -7.06 -12.36 13.93
C GLY A 87 -8.09 -11.83 14.93
N SER A 88 -8.09 -10.54 15.25
CA SER A 88 -9.09 -9.97 16.16
C SER A 88 -10.47 -9.86 15.48
N PRO A 89 -11.58 -9.88 16.26
CA PRO A 89 -12.93 -9.70 15.71
C PRO A 89 -13.12 -8.36 14.98
N GLU A 90 -12.48 -7.29 15.45
CA GLU A 90 -12.52 -5.96 14.83
C GLU A 90 -11.89 -5.97 13.42
N ALA A 91 -10.97 -6.90 13.17
CA ALA A 91 -10.33 -7.10 11.88
C ALA A 91 -11.02 -8.15 10.99
N MET A 92 -12.25 -8.60 11.29
CA MET A 92 -12.90 -9.75 10.62
C MET A 92 -12.91 -9.65 9.09
N SER A 93 -13.27 -8.49 8.54
CA SER A 93 -13.28 -8.26 7.09
C SER A 93 -11.89 -8.46 6.46
N ILE A 94 -10.85 -8.01 7.17
CA ILE A 94 -9.45 -8.14 6.75
C ILE A 94 -8.98 -9.59 6.89
N ASN A 95 -9.31 -10.25 8.00
CA ASN A 95 -8.98 -11.66 8.23
C ASN A 95 -9.59 -12.56 7.15
N ARG A 96 -10.84 -12.29 6.74
CA ARG A 96 -11.51 -13.02 5.65
C ARG A 96 -10.81 -12.81 4.31
N ARG A 97 -10.45 -11.57 4.00
CA ARG A 97 -9.86 -11.22 2.70
C ARG A 97 -8.41 -11.66 2.54
N LEU A 98 -7.61 -11.53 3.61
CA LEU A 98 -6.15 -11.68 3.55
C LEU A 98 -5.61 -12.88 4.33
N GLY A 99 -6.37 -13.45 5.27
CA GLY A 99 -5.87 -14.43 6.23
C GLY A 99 -5.37 -15.75 5.62
N MET A 100 -5.85 -16.11 4.44
CA MET A 100 -5.42 -17.31 3.71
C MET A 100 -4.56 -16.98 2.47
N LEU A 101 -4.27 -15.70 2.21
CA LEU A 101 -3.45 -15.29 1.08
C LEU A 101 -1.97 -15.48 1.39
N ILE A 102 -1.21 -15.75 0.33
CA ILE A 102 0.24 -15.84 0.34
C ILE A 102 0.81 -14.81 -0.65
N PRO A 103 1.96 -14.15 -0.35
CA PRO A 103 2.53 -13.17 -1.26
C PRO A 103 3.00 -13.76 -2.59
N ARG A 104 3.62 -14.95 -2.58
CA ARG A 104 4.05 -15.67 -3.79
C ARG A 104 2.87 -16.40 -4.44
N LYS A 105 2.84 -16.46 -5.77
CA LYS A 105 1.83 -17.23 -6.55
C LYS A 105 2.07 -18.75 -6.55
N PHE A 106 3.16 -19.21 -5.96
CA PHE A 106 3.58 -20.60 -5.91
C PHE A 106 4.13 -20.94 -4.52
N ALA A 107 4.14 -22.23 -4.16
CA ALA A 107 4.73 -22.68 -2.91
C ALA A 107 6.24 -22.88 -3.06
N CYS A 108 6.97 -22.56 -1.98
CA CYS A 108 8.42 -22.75 -1.91
C CYS A 108 8.79 -23.66 -0.74
N VAL A 109 9.84 -24.44 -0.93
CA VAL A 109 10.33 -25.43 0.02
C VAL A 109 11.86 -25.41 0.09
N CYS A 110 12.40 -25.81 1.23
CA CYS A 110 13.83 -26.05 1.42
C CYS A 110 14.04 -27.56 1.54
N LEU A 111 15.06 -28.12 0.87
CA LEU A 111 15.31 -29.56 0.89
C LEU A 111 15.76 -30.05 2.26
N SER A 112 16.60 -29.27 2.95
CA SER A 112 17.02 -29.61 4.31
C SER A 112 15.88 -29.48 5.31
N CYS A 113 15.02 -28.45 5.21
CA CYS A 113 13.80 -28.41 6.03
C CYS A 113 12.91 -29.64 5.81
N ILE A 114 12.73 -30.09 4.56
CA ILE A 114 11.93 -31.29 4.27
C ILE A 114 12.53 -32.50 5.00
N GLN A 115 13.86 -32.66 4.93
CA GLN A 115 14.56 -33.76 5.57
C GLN A 115 14.42 -33.70 7.10
N GLU A 116 14.76 -32.57 7.71
CA GLU A 116 14.65 -32.36 9.16
C GLU A 116 13.24 -32.58 9.68
N ASP A 117 12.23 -32.00 9.03
CA ASP A 117 10.85 -32.16 9.45
C ASP A 117 10.41 -33.63 9.34
N PHE A 118 10.82 -34.33 8.28
CA PHE A 118 10.49 -35.74 8.09
C PHE A 118 11.17 -36.63 9.14
N ASP A 119 12.44 -36.39 9.44
CA ASP A 119 13.19 -37.15 10.45
C ASP A 119 12.64 -36.90 11.86
N GLN A 120 12.19 -35.68 12.17
CA GLN A 120 11.67 -35.31 13.48
C GLN A 120 10.19 -35.68 13.69
N HIS A 121 9.36 -35.59 12.65
CA HIS A 121 7.90 -35.67 12.79
C HIS A 121 7.25 -36.77 11.95
N GLY A 122 8.02 -37.45 11.09
CA GLY A 122 7.50 -38.40 10.10
C GLY A 122 6.79 -37.74 8.91
N PHE A 123 6.76 -36.40 8.85
CA PHE A 123 6.19 -35.64 7.75
C PHE A 123 6.79 -34.23 7.71
N SER A 124 6.83 -33.65 6.52
CA SER A 124 7.25 -32.25 6.30
C SER A 124 6.06 -31.30 6.13
N TYR A 125 6.28 -30.00 6.30
CA TYR A 125 5.24 -28.98 6.16
C TYR A 125 5.75 -27.69 5.47
N PHE A 126 4.83 -26.85 5.00
CA PHE A 126 5.18 -25.59 4.32
C PHE A 126 5.43 -24.47 5.32
N ARG A 127 6.62 -23.87 5.27
CA ARG A 127 7.03 -22.77 6.15
C ARG A 127 6.61 -21.41 5.60
N ARG A 128 6.12 -20.49 6.43
CA ARG A 128 5.66 -19.15 6.01
C ARG A 128 6.78 -18.32 5.42
N SER A 129 7.94 -18.34 6.07
CA SER A 129 9.13 -17.59 5.66
C SER A 129 9.54 -17.85 4.20
N HIS A 130 9.34 -19.07 3.71
CA HIS A 130 9.64 -19.44 2.32
C HIS A 130 8.70 -18.78 1.28
N HIS A 131 7.56 -18.22 1.71
CA HIS A 131 6.53 -17.67 0.82
C HIS A 131 6.59 -16.15 0.69
N LEU A 132 7.63 -15.50 1.24
CA LEU A 132 7.87 -14.06 1.10
C LEU A 132 8.52 -13.77 -0.26
N ASN A 133 8.03 -12.75 -0.96
CA ASN A 133 8.66 -12.27 -2.20
C ASN A 133 10.07 -11.75 -1.86
N GLY A 134 11.06 -12.00 -2.72
CA GLY A 134 12.45 -11.59 -2.50
C GLY A 134 13.26 -12.45 -1.52
N VAL A 135 12.62 -13.31 -0.73
CA VAL A 135 13.30 -14.31 0.10
C VAL A 135 13.47 -15.57 -0.73
N ASP A 136 14.58 -15.67 -1.47
CA ASP A 136 14.86 -16.78 -2.38
C ASP A 136 15.75 -17.87 -1.73
N TRP A 137 16.17 -17.67 -0.47
CA TRP A 137 16.94 -18.63 0.33
C TRP A 137 16.19 -19.00 1.62
N CYS A 138 16.44 -20.21 2.11
CA CYS A 138 15.94 -20.65 3.40
C CYS A 138 16.63 -19.87 4.53
N PRO A 139 15.90 -19.25 5.48
CA PRO A 139 16.53 -18.54 6.58
C PRO A 139 17.20 -19.43 7.61
N ASN A 140 16.86 -20.72 7.65
CA ASN A 140 17.44 -21.67 8.59
C ASN A 140 18.69 -22.33 8.01
N HIS A 141 18.66 -22.67 6.71
CA HIS A 141 19.71 -23.47 6.05
C HIS A 141 20.59 -22.67 5.08
N GLY A 142 20.18 -21.47 4.68
CA GLY A 142 20.94 -20.60 3.79
C GLY A 142 21.03 -21.06 2.32
N GLU A 143 20.33 -22.13 1.95
CA GLU A 143 20.26 -22.69 0.59
C GLU A 143 19.09 -22.10 -0.22
N VAL A 144 19.22 -22.12 -1.56
CA VAL A 144 18.18 -21.65 -2.48
C VAL A 144 16.88 -22.45 -2.30
N LEU A 145 15.77 -21.74 -2.18
CA LEU A 145 14.45 -22.34 -2.11
C LEU A 145 14.06 -22.97 -3.44
N ASN A 146 13.26 -24.02 -3.35
CA ASN A 146 12.73 -24.75 -4.49
C ASN A 146 11.25 -24.43 -4.66
N ARG A 147 10.83 -24.09 -5.87
CA ARG A 147 9.43 -23.96 -6.26
C ARG A 147 8.80 -25.34 -6.45
N VAL A 148 7.56 -25.49 -5.99
CA VAL A 148 6.71 -26.64 -6.33
C VAL A 148 6.05 -26.41 -7.70
N ASN A 149 6.23 -27.35 -8.63
CA ASN A 149 5.70 -27.30 -10.00
C ASN A 149 4.32 -27.95 -10.07
N SER A 150 3.33 -27.32 -9.44
CA SER A 150 1.94 -27.81 -9.41
C SER A 150 0.98 -26.64 -9.36
N ASP A 151 -0.17 -26.78 -10.01
CA ASP A 151 -1.26 -25.79 -9.95
C ASP A 151 -1.91 -25.74 -8.56
N ASN A 152 -1.80 -26.83 -7.80
CA ASN A 152 -2.27 -26.91 -6.42
C ASN A 152 -1.15 -27.42 -5.51
N PRO A 153 -0.14 -26.58 -5.22
CA PRO A 153 1.07 -27.02 -4.53
C PRO A 153 0.81 -27.44 -3.07
N PHE A 154 -0.28 -26.99 -2.45
CA PHE A 154 -0.64 -27.38 -1.09
C PHE A 154 -1.45 -28.68 -1.02
N SER A 155 -1.86 -29.27 -2.16
CA SER A 155 -2.63 -30.52 -2.20
C SER A 155 -1.89 -31.76 -1.64
N LYS A 156 -0.56 -31.67 -1.51
CA LYS A 156 0.30 -32.70 -0.89
C LYS A 156 1.30 -32.03 0.04
N LEU A 157 1.86 -32.83 0.95
CA LEU A 157 2.95 -32.39 1.82
C LEU A 157 4.28 -32.26 1.03
N PRO A 158 5.21 -31.38 1.45
CA PRO A 158 6.43 -31.11 0.70
C PRO A 158 7.29 -32.34 0.31
N HIS A 159 7.46 -33.32 1.20
CA HIS A 159 8.23 -34.53 0.92
C HIS A 159 7.64 -35.37 -0.22
N PHE A 160 6.32 -35.36 -0.42
CA PHE A 160 5.71 -36.03 -1.57
C PHE A 160 6.06 -35.34 -2.89
N TRP A 161 6.16 -34.01 -2.91
CA TRP A 161 6.60 -33.29 -4.09
C TRP A 161 8.08 -33.55 -4.40
N ARG A 162 8.93 -33.64 -3.36
CA ARG A 162 10.34 -34.06 -3.50
C ARG A 162 10.44 -35.46 -4.10
N GLN A 163 9.70 -36.44 -3.57
CA GLN A 163 9.70 -37.81 -4.07
C GLN A 163 9.24 -37.91 -5.53
N GLN A 164 8.26 -37.10 -5.93
CA GLN A 164 7.74 -37.02 -7.30
C GLN A 164 8.64 -36.21 -8.23
N LYS A 165 9.76 -35.64 -7.76
CA LYS A 165 10.64 -34.75 -8.52
C LYS A 165 9.90 -33.54 -9.11
N MET A 166 8.87 -33.05 -8.41
CA MET A 166 8.03 -31.90 -8.82
C MET A 166 8.46 -30.60 -8.15
N ILE A 167 9.75 -30.48 -7.86
CA ILE A 167 10.36 -29.29 -7.25
C ILE A 167 11.56 -28.87 -8.09
N THR A 168 11.72 -27.57 -8.29
CA THR A 168 12.84 -26.99 -9.03
C THR A 168 13.40 -25.80 -8.26
N PRO A 169 14.74 -25.60 -8.25
CA PRO A 169 15.33 -24.46 -7.59
C PRO A 169 14.80 -23.15 -8.20
N LEU A 170 14.63 -22.13 -7.36
CA LEU A 170 14.31 -20.79 -7.84
C LEU A 170 15.48 -20.23 -8.66
N PRO A 171 15.19 -19.36 -9.66
CA PRO A 171 16.24 -18.58 -10.30
C PRO A 171 16.94 -17.72 -9.22
N SER A 172 18.24 -17.95 -9.06
CA SER A 172 19.06 -17.25 -8.08
C SER A 172 20.42 -16.95 -8.70
N PHE A 173 21.00 -15.81 -8.35
CA PHE A 173 22.34 -15.42 -8.81
C PHE A 173 23.47 -16.05 -7.96
N CYS A 174 23.15 -16.62 -6.79
CA CYS A 174 24.08 -17.35 -5.92
C CYS A 174 23.41 -18.61 -5.33
N LEU A 175 24.21 -19.64 -5.01
CA LEU A 175 23.71 -20.89 -4.44
C LEU A 175 23.47 -20.79 -2.92
N HIS A 176 24.24 -19.93 -2.24
CA HIS A 176 24.13 -19.74 -0.80
C HIS A 176 23.90 -18.29 -0.41
N ILE A 177 23.15 -18.07 0.68
CA ILE A 177 22.83 -16.72 1.17
C ILE A 177 24.10 -15.93 1.56
N ASN A 178 25.14 -16.61 2.05
CA ASN A 178 26.39 -15.95 2.45
C ASN A 178 27.18 -15.38 1.26
N GLU A 179 26.88 -15.83 0.05
CA GLU A 179 27.45 -15.32 -1.20
C GLU A 179 26.63 -14.14 -1.75
N THR A 180 25.44 -13.88 -1.18
CA THR A 180 24.55 -12.82 -1.66
C THR A 180 25.00 -11.45 -1.18
N PRO A 181 24.78 -10.39 -1.98
CA PRO A 181 25.01 -9.02 -1.55
C PRO A 181 24.26 -8.72 -0.25
N GLU A 182 24.96 -8.03 0.67
CA GLU A 182 24.46 -7.68 2.01
C GLU A 182 23.06 -7.04 1.97
N PHE A 183 22.75 -6.27 0.93
CA PHE A 183 21.43 -5.68 0.71
C PHE A 183 20.30 -6.74 0.68
N VAL A 184 20.51 -7.85 -0.03
CA VAL A 184 19.52 -8.95 -0.17
C VAL A 184 19.37 -9.71 1.15
N GLN A 185 20.47 -9.89 1.88
CA GLN A 185 20.44 -10.48 3.22
C GLN A 185 19.61 -9.61 4.19
N LYS A 186 19.87 -8.30 4.22
CA LYS A 186 19.11 -7.33 5.04
C LYS A 186 17.64 -7.28 4.63
N TYR A 187 17.34 -7.27 3.34
CA TYR A 187 15.97 -7.35 2.86
C TYR A 187 15.26 -8.59 3.40
N SER A 188 15.89 -9.76 3.26
CA SER A 188 15.30 -11.03 3.69
C SER A 188 15.07 -11.07 5.20
N ALA A 189 16.06 -10.63 5.98
CA ALA A 189 15.97 -10.52 7.42
C ALA A 189 14.83 -9.57 7.85
N ASN A 190 14.71 -8.39 7.22
CA ASN A 190 13.62 -7.45 7.47
C ASN A 190 12.24 -8.07 7.16
N ALA A 191 12.08 -8.70 5.99
CA ALA A 191 10.82 -9.29 5.57
C ALA A 191 10.38 -10.44 6.52
N ILE A 192 11.32 -11.27 6.97
CA ILE A 192 11.05 -12.34 7.94
C ILE A 192 10.72 -11.78 9.32
N ALA A 193 11.43 -10.75 9.77
CA ALA A 193 11.19 -10.18 11.08
C ALA A 193 9.81 -9.49 11.16
N LEU A 194 9.31 -8.94 10.05
CA LEU A 194 7.94 -8.45 9.93
C LEU A 194 6.86 -9.55 10.12
N LEU A 195 7.17 -10.84 9.91
CA LEU A 195 6.23 -11.94 10.23
C LEU A 195 5.92 -12.07 11.73
N LYS A 196 6.77 -11.50 12.60
CA LYS A 196 6.62 -11.57 14.06
C LYS A 196 5.76 -10.44 14.64
N GLN A 197 5.26 -9.55 13.77
CA GLN A 197 4.54 -8.37 14.20
C GLN A 197 3.09 -8.72 14.59
N ALA A 198 2.72 -8.51 15.86
CA ALA A 198 1.40 -8.89 16.40
C ALA A 198 0.22 -8.05 15.87
N LYS A 199 0.48 -6.80 15.46
CA LYS A 199 -0.51 -5.88 14.90
C LYS A 199 0.18 -4.90 13.93
N PRO A 200 -0.51 -4.38 12.90
CA PRO A 200 0.03 -3.32 12.05
C PRO A 200 0.48 -2.10 12.87
N LEU A 201 1.55 -1.45 12.42
CA LEU A 201 1.99 -0.16 12.93
C LEU A 201 1.15 0.96 12.30
N THR A 202 1.04 2.10 12.97
CA THR A 202 0.44 3.28 12.33
C THR A 202 1.35 3.77 11.21
N VAL A 203 0.78 3.94 10.01
CA VAL A 203 1.49 4.40 8.81
C VAL A 203 2.25 5.71 9.03
N ALA A 204 1.67 6.64 9.80
CA ALA A 204 2.32 7.88 10.16
C ALA A 204 3.62 7.66 10.94
N ILE A 205 3.64 6.71 11.89
CA ILE A 205 4.85 6.39 12.66
C ILE A 205 5.91 5.78 11.74
N VAL A 206 5.54 4.76 10.95
CA VAL A 206 6.49 4.07 10.05
C VAL A 206 7.09 5.04 9.04
N ASN A 207 6.25 5.79 8.33
CA ASN A 207 6.68 6.70 7.28
C ASN A 207 7.45 7.90 7.86
N GLY A 208 7.06 8.40 9.04
CA GLY A 208 7.80 9.46 9.74
C GLY A 208 9.22 9.05 10.10
N ARG A 209 9.39 7.86 10.69
CA ARG A 209 10.71 7.31 11.03
C ARG A 209 11.59 7.10 9.81
N ILE A 210 11.02 6.54 8.75
CA ILE A 210 11.72 6.37 7.49
C ILE A 210 12.12 7.74 6.90
N ASN A 211 11.22 8.72 6.92
CA ASN A 211 11.50 10.07 6.41
C ASN A 211 12.64 10.75 7.18
N LEU A 212 12.63 10.67 8.51
CA LEU A 212 13.74 11.16 9.34
C LEU A 212 15.05 10.47 9.01
N ARG A 213 15.04 9.15 8.89
CA ARG A 213 16.25 8.38 8.57
C ARG A 213 16.80 8.77 7.20
N VAL A 214 15.93 8.88 6.20
CA VAL A 214 16.28 9.33 4.85
C VAL A 214 16.86 10.74 4.84
N LYS A 215 16.32 11.66 5.66
CA LYS A 215 16.89 13.01 5.81
C LYS A 215 18.29 12.96 6.44
N ALA A 216 18.48 12.13 7.46
CA ALA A 216 19.77 11.97 8.15
C ALA A 216 20.87 11.36 7.28
N LEU A 217 20.51 10.56 6.26
CA LEU A 217 21.46 10.01 5.29
C LEU A 217 21.94 11.05 4.27
N CYS A 218 21.44 12.28 4.31
CA CYS A 218 21.86 13.39 3.46
C CYS A 218 22.04 12.99 1.99
N PHE A 219 21.03 12.32 1.39
CA PHE A 219 21.15 11.83 0.02
C PHE A 219 21.69 12.93 -0.90
N PRO A 220 22.79 12.67 -1.63
CA PRO A 220 23.45 13.70 -2.39
C PRO A 220 22.51 14.30 -3.42
N VAL A 221 22.80 15.55 -3.78
CA VAL A 221 22.17 16.18 -4.94
C VAL A 221 22.82 15.57 -6.18
N GLY A 222 22.01 15.04 -7.10
CA GLY A 222 22.49 14.46 -8.36
C GLY A 222 23.07 15.52 -9.30
N GLU A 223 23.64 15.07 -10.43
CA GLU A 223 24.38 15.90 -11.41
C GLU A 223 23.63 17.16 -11.90
N TYR A 224 22.29 17.16 -11.86
CA TYR A 224 21.45 18.27 -12.30
C TYR A 224 20.85 19.12 -11.16
N GLY A 225 21.44 19.10 -9.96
CA GLY A 225 20.89 19.84 -8.83
C GLY A 225 19.61 19.23 -8.23
N ARG A 226 19.17 18.06 -8.73
CA ARG A 226 17.98 17.36 -8.24
C ARG A 226 18.34 16.40 -7.12
N LYS A 227 17.56 16.39 -6.05
CA LYS A 227 17.74 15.44 -4.95
C LYS A 227 17.53 14.00 -5.45
N ILE A 228 18.48 13.12 -5.18
CA ILE A 228 18.36 11.69 -5.52
C ILE A 228 17.12 11.11 -4.83
N LEU A 229 16.32 10.35 -5.58
CA LEU A 229 15.13 9.70 -5.03
C LEU A 229 15.53 8.48 -4.19
N LEU A 230 14.73 8.15 -3.17
CA LEU A 230 14.97 6.97 -2.36
C LEU A 230 14.95 5.70 -3.23
N SER A 231 14.05 5.64 -4.20
CA SER A 231 13.99 4.54 -5.17
C SER A 231 15.23 4.41 -6.04
N ASP A 232 15.89 5.52 -6.40
CA ASP A 232 17.17 5.48 -7.12
C ASP A 232 18.29 4.90 -6.25
N HIS A 233 18.31 5.29 -4.97
CA HIS A 233 19.28 4.75 -4.01
C HIS A 233 19.09 3.24 -3.79
N VAL A 234 17.84 2.78 -3.66
CA VAL A 234 17.52 1.34 -3.56
C VAL A 234 18.04 0.57 -4.78
N ILE A 235 17.80 1.09 -6.00
CA ILE A 235 18.26 0.43 -7.23
C ILE A 235 19.77 0.35 -7.33
N LYS A 236 20.48 1.37 -6.86
CA LYS A 236 21.95 1.36 -6.84
C LYS A 236 22.52 0.29 -5.91
N MET A 237 21.79 -0.08 -4.85
CA MET A 237 22.22 -1.09 -3.87
C MET A 237 21.74 -2.51 -4.20
N ALA A 238 20.58 -2.65 -4.83
CA ALA A 238 19.96 -3.94 -5.10
C ALA A 238 20.53 -4.58 -6.38
N PRO A 239 20.82 -5.90 -6.39
CA PRO A 239 21.16 -6.60 -7.62
C PRO A 239 20.00 -6.51 -8.62
N THR A 240 20.28 -6.04 -9.83
CA THR A 240 19.24 -5.69 -10.81
C THR A 240 18.33 -6.88 -11.16
N ASP A 241 18.91 -8.06 -11.39
CA ASP A 241 18.15 -9.26 -11.74
C ASP A 241 17.22 -9.72 -10.61
N TRP A 242 17.74 -9.75 -9.38
CA TRP A 242 16.94 -10.08 -8.20
C TRP A 242 15.83 -9.07 -7.96
N PHE A 243 16.13 -7.77 -8.06
CA PHE A 243 15.16 -6.72 -7.88
C PHE A 243 14.00 -6.85 -8.88
N ASN A 244 14.32 -7.02 -10.16
CA ASN A 244 13.34 -7.18 -11.23
C ASN A 244 12.50 -8.46 -11.10
N ASN A 245 13.11 -9.59 -10.73
CA ASN A 245 12.41 -10.87 -10.66
C ASN A 245 11.61 -11.04 -9.38
N SER A 246 12.10 -10.54 -8.24
CA SER A 246 11.53 -10.87 -6.94
C SER A 246 10.60 -9.79 -6.40
N VAL A 247 10.89 -8.51 -6.65
CA VAL A 247 10.06 -7.40 -6.12
C VAL A 247 9.13 -6.80 -7.19
N TYR A 248 9.55 -6.80 -8.47
CA TYR A 248 8.77 -6.19 -9.56
C TYR A 248 7.84 -7.12 -10.32
N ALA A 249 7.99 -8.44 -10.17
CA ALA A 249 7.04 -9.40 -10.75
C ALA A 249 5.58 -9.12 -10.33
N SER A 250 5.39 -8.39 -9.22
CA SER A 250 4.09 -8.00 -8.68
C SER A 250 3.54 -6.67 -9.23
N SER A 251 4.39 -5.72 -9.63
CA SER A 251 3.97 -4.32 -9.87
C SER A 251 3.81 -3.92 -11.33
N ASN A 252 4.23 -4.77 -12.29
CA ASN A 252 4.23 -4.49 -13.75
C ASN A 252 4.94 -3.18 -14.18
N GLN A 253 5.58 -2.44 -13.28
CA GLN A 253 6.17 -1.13 -13.55
C GLN A 253 7.68 -1.21 -13.52
N LYS A 254 8.39 -1.10 -14.64
CA LYS A 254 9.85 -0.95 -14.60
C LYS A 254 10.22 0.42 -14.03
N LYS A 255 11.27 0.47 -13.21
CA LYS A 255 11.77 1.73 -12.65
C LYS A 255 13.01 2.21 -13.41
N HIS A 256 12.95 3.43 -13.93
CA HIS A 256 14.08 4.12 -14.54
C HIS A 256 14.71 5.11 -13.56
N ILE A 257 16.05 5.26 -13.60
CA ILE A 257 16.78 6.21 -12.73
C ILE A 257 16.22 7.63 -12.92
N ASN A 258 16.13 8.41 -11.83
CA ASN A 258 15.57 9.77 -11.76
C ASN A 258 14.05 9.88 -12.02
N GLN A 259 13.36 8.78 -12.33
CA GLN A 259 11.91 8.74 -12.39
C GLN A 259 11.33 8.45 -10.99
N ASN A 260 10.23 9.08 -10.62
CA ASN A 260 9.57 8.75 -9.35
C ASN A 260 9.04 7.31 -9.36
N PHE A 261 9.32 6.54 -8.29
CA PHE A 261 8.71 5.25 -8.05
C PHE A 261 7.78 5.32 -6.85
N PHE A 262 6.48 5.43 -7.12
CA PHE A 262 5.53 5.78 -6.08
C PHE A 262 5.48 4.78 -4.91
N CYS A 263 5.68 3.48 -5.13
CA CYS A 263 5.62 2.51 -4.04
C CYS A 263 6.76 2.62 -3.01
N ILE A 264 7.93 3.13 -3.42
CA ILE A 264 9.07 3.40 -2.53
C ILE A 264 9.07 4.86 -2.11
N ASP A 265 9.05 5.79 -3.06
CA ASP A 265 9.16 7.22 -2.77
C ASP A 265 7.92 7.78 -2.06
N GLY A 266 6.75 7.16 -2.25
CA GLY A 266 5.51 7.51 -1.58
C GLY A 266 5.59 7.38 -0.06
N ILE A 267 6.42 6.45 0.44
CA ILE A 267 6.68 6.26 1.88
C ILE A 267 7.26 7.54 2.49
N VAL A 268 8.19 8.18 1.79
CA VAL A 268 8.82 9.44 2.26
C VAL A 268 7.91 10.64 2.02
N LYS A 269 7.15 10.64 0.93
CA LYS A 269 6.32 11.79 0.49
C LYS A 269 4.99 11.92 1.23
N SER A 270 4.43 10.83 1.75
CA SER A 270 3.09 10.82 2.33
C SER A 270 3.02 10.01 3.61
N MET A 271 2.64 10.68 4.71
CA MET A 271 2.42 10.04 6.01
C MET A 271 1.19 9.12 6.04
N GLY A 272 0.31 9.20 5.03
CA GLY A 272 -0.90 8.38 4.92
C GLY A 272 -0.80 7.24 3.90
N TYR A 273 0.33 7.11 3.20
CA TYR A 273 0.53 6.09 2.18
C TYR A 273 0.95 4.76 2.81
N VAL A 274 0.07 3.75 2.72
CA VAL A 274 0.35 2.39 3.19
C VAL A 274 1.03 1.63 2.06
N ALA A 275 2.34 1.42 2.19
CA ALA A 275 3.11 0.63 1.22
C ALA A 275 3.01 -0.88 1.49
N SER A 276 3.50 -1.69 0.54
CA SER A 276 3.61 -3.13 0.70
C SER A 276 4.80 -3.51 1.61
N TYR A 277 4.84 -4.72 2.15
CA TYR A 277 5.99 -5.16 2.95
C TYR A 277 7.27 -5.23 2.12
N GLU A 278 7.19 -5.52 0.82
CA GLU A 278 8.36 -5.52 -0.05
C GLU A 278 8.95 -4.10 -0.11
N SER A 279 8.09 -3.09 -0.24
CA SER A 279 8.51 -1.69 -0.28
C SER A 279 9.13 -1.25 1.05
N TYR A 280 8.52 -1.61 2.18
CA TYR A 280 9.12 -1.33 3.50
C TYR A 280 10.45 -2.08 3.67
N SER A 281 10.53 -3.35 3.32
CA SER A 281 11.75 -4.17 3.49
C SER A 281 12.90 -3.65 2.63
N LEU A 282 12.62 -3.20 1.39
CA LEU A 282 13.60 -2.54 0.52
C LEU A 282 14.14 -1.25 1.15
N VAL A 283 13.23 -0.39 1.63
CA VAL A 283 13.62 0.88 2.25
C VAL A 283 14.42 0.65 3.52
N LEU A 284 14.01 -0.31 4.36
CA LEU A 284 14.74 -0.65 5.58
C LEU A 284 16.14 -1.18 5.26
N ALA A 285 16.26 -2.06 4.27
CA ALA A 285 17.56 -2.60 3.83
C ALA A 285 18.49 -1.52 3.26
N ALA A 286 17.94 -0.50 2.58
CA ALA A 286 18.69 0.61 2.03
C ALA A 286 19.10 1.65 3.08
N THR A 287 18.29 1.84 4.12
CA THR A 287 18.45 2.99 5.03
C THR A 287 19.02 2.63 6.40
N TYR A 288 18.98 1.36 6.80
CA TYR A 288 19.51 0.88 8.09
C TYR A 288 20.65 -0.11 7.92
N ASN A 289 21.54 -0.13 8.91
CA ASN A 289 22.70 -1.00 8.91
C ASN A 289 22.35 -2.43 9.31
N SER A 290 21.31 -2.63 10.14
CA SER A 290 20.83 -3.95 10.56
C SER A 290 19.32 -3.98 10.74
N THR A 291 18.75 -5.19 10.73
CA THR A 291 17.31 -5.43 10.93
C THR A 291 16.85 -5.04 12.34
N GLU A 292 17.67 -5.29 13.35
CA GLU A 292 17.38 -4.96 14.75
C GLU A 292 17.22 -3.45 14.93
N ILE A 293 18.12 -2.66 14.34
CA ILE A 293 18.04 -1.19 14.39
C ILE A 293 16.82 -0.70 13.62
N ALA A 294 16.55 -1.27 12.44
CA ALA A 294 15.40 -0.92 11.61
C ALA A 294 14.07 -1.12 12.35
N LEU A 295 13.90 -2.28 13.00
CA LEU A 295 12.69 -2.60 13.76
C LEU A 295 12.62 -1.87 15.10
N GLY A 296 13.75 -1.68 15.78
CA GLY A 296 13.85 -0.88 16.99
C GLY A 296 13.41 0.57 16.76
N ALA A 297 13.65 1.12 15.57
CA ALA A 297 13.19 2.46 15.21
C ALA A 297 11.65 2.58 15.17
N PHE A 298 10.92 1.48 14.94
CA PHE A 298 9.46 1.46 14.93
C PHE A 298 8.84 1.27 16.31
N THR A 299 9.57 0.66 17.24
CA THR A 299 9.13 0.49 18.63
C THR A 299 9.58 1.63 19.54
N ALA A 300 10.52 2.45 19.08
CA ALA A 300 10.98 3.64 19.80
C ALA A 300 9.78 4.55 20.19
N PRO A 301 9.81 5.17 21.39
CA PRO A 301 8.75 6.06 21.86
C PRO A 301 8.40 7.06 20.77
N PRO A 302 7.10 7.28 20.48
CA PRO A 302 6.68 8.15 19.39
C PRO A 302 7.44 9.46 19.49
N ILE A 303 8.01 9.92 18.37
CA ILE A 303 8.57 11.27 18.32
C ILE A 303 7.42 12.17 18.72
N ASP A 304 7.66 12.98 19.76
CA ASP A 304 6.68 13.90 20.28
C ASP A 304 5.95 14.55 19.10
N PRO A 305 4.67 14.21 18.88
CA PRO A 305 3.95 14.69 17.71
C PRO A 305 3.87 16.22 17.74
N SER A 306 4.06 16.87 18.90
CA SER A 306 4.14 18.33 18.96
C SER A 306 5.40 18.89 18.28
N LYS A 307 6.50 18.13 18.25
CA LYS A 307 7.74 18.48 17.55
C LYS A 307 7.74 18.03 16.08
N GLU A 308 7.02 16.95 15.78
CA GLU A 308 6.90 16.38 14.43
C GLU A 308 5.60 16.70 13.69
N LYS A 309 4.71 17.50 14.29
CA LYS A 309 3.74 18.34 13.55
C LYS A 309 4.54 19.32 12.72
N ALA A 310 5.23 18.80 11.70
CA ALA A 310 5.45 19.53 10.48
C ALA A 310 4.13 20.22 10.18
N LYS A 311 4.20 21.54 10.09
CA LYS A 311 3.14 22.52 9.87
C LYS A 311 2.41 22.29 8.55
N TYR A 312 1.93 21.09 8.29
CA TYR A 312 0.93 20.80 7.29
C TYR A 312 -0.32 20.49 8.08
N PRO A 313 -1.04 21.53 8.56
CA PRO A 313 -2.42 21.32 8.96
C PRO A 313 -3.07 20.56 7.81
N SER A 314 -3.58 19.37 8.09
CA SER A 314 -4.38 18.64 7.13
C SER A 314 -5.40 19.65 6.59
N PRO A 315 -5.40 19.94 5.29
CA PRO A 315 -6.28 20.95 4.72
C PRO A 315 -7.68 20.72 5.26
N LYS A 316 -8.30 21.76 5.83
CA LYS A 316 -9.66 21.60 6.35
C LYS A 316 -10.52 21.07 5.21
N ARG A 317 -11.11 19.89 5.37
CA ARG A 317 -12.10 19.38 4.42
C ARG A 317 -13.38 20.14 4.66
N LEU A 318 -13.56 21.22 3.91
CA LEU A 318 -14.76 22.04 3.99
C LEU A 318 -15.89 21.34 3.21
N GLY A 319 -17.07 21.28 3.82
CA GLY A 319 -18.25 20.64 3.23
C GLY A 319 -18.78 21.40 2.01
N GLN A 320 -19.72 20.79 1.28
CA GLN A 320 -20.30 21.38 0.06
C GLN A 320 -20.97 22.74 0.32
N SER A 321 -21.52 22.95 1.52
CA SER A 321 -22.12 24.23 1.94
C SER A 321 -21.12 25.37 2.00
N PHE A 322 -19.85 25.11 2.33
CA PHE A 322 -18.80 26.12 2.29
C PHE A 322 -18.48 26.53 0.85
N TRP A 323 -18.29 25.54 -0.03
CA TRP A 323 -17.94 25.76 -1.43
C TRP A 323 -19.06 26.47 -2.20
N ASN A 324 -20.32 26.21 -1.85
CA ASN A 324 -21.48 26.88 -2.43
C ASN A 324 -21.89 28.14 -1.65
N GLY A 325 -21.21 28.47 -0.55
CA GLY A 325 -21.61 29.53 0.36
C GLY A 325 -21.13 30.91 -0.06
N HIS A 326 -21.83 31.94 0.41
CA HIS A 326 -21.45 33.35 0.23
C HIS A 326 -20.05 33.65 0.79
N THR A 327 -19.65 32.93 1.86
CA THR A 327 -18.34 33.09 2.51
C THR A 327 -17.18 32.88 1.55
N LEU A 328 -17.24 31.88 0.67
CA LEU A 328 -16.18 31.66 -0.30
C LEU A 328 -16.12 32.75 -1.36
N TYR A 329 -17.29 33.23 -1.82
CA TYR A 329 -17.35 34.30 -2.81
C TYR A 329 -16.78 35.62 -2.26
N SER A 330 -17.17 36.00 -1.04
CA SER A 330 -16.59 37.17 -0.35
C SER A 330 -15.08 37.04 -0.22
N ALA A 331 -14.59 35.89 0.22
CA ALA A 331 -13.17 35.67 0.36
C ALA A 331 -12.42 35.69 -0.98
N TYR A 332 -13.02 35.19 -2.05
CA TYR A 332 -12.47 35.28 -3.40
C TYR A 332 -12.31 36.74 -3.84
N ILE A 333 -13.30 37.60 -3.59
CA ILE A 333 -13.22 39.04 -3.88
C ILE A 333 -12.14 39.71 -3.03
N GLU A 334 -12.16 39.48 -1.72
CA GLU A 334 -11.20 40.07 -0.78
C GLU A 334 -9.75 39.62 -1.05
N CYS A 335 -9.56 38.42 -1.61
CA CYS A 335 -8.27 37.91 -2.06
C CYS A 335 -8.00 38.24 -3.55
N HIS A 336 -8.74 39.19 -4.14
CA HIS A 336 -8.58 39.66 -5.52
C HIS A 336 -8.51 38.53 -6.56
N GLY A 337 -9.29 37.46 -6.35
CA GLY A 337 -9.33 36.28 -7.21
C GLY A 337 -8.03 35.49 -7.31
N ILE A 338 -7.11 35.65 -6.36
CA ILE A 338 -5.85 34.91 -6.26
C ILE A 338 -6.07 33.63 -5.45
N TYR A 339 -6.00 32.47 -6.12
CA TYR A 339 -6.31 31.18 -5.48
C TYR A 339 -5.37 30.80 -4.33
N SER A 340 -4.10 31.19 -4.39
CA SER A 340 -3.16 30.93 -3.30
C SER A 340 -3.59 31.62 -2.02
N ASP A 341 -4.12 32.83 -2.14
CA ASP A 341 -4.44 33.69 -1.01
C ASP A 341 -5.77 33.23 -0.39
N VAL A 342 -6.73 32.81 -1.22
CA VAL A 342 -7.94 32.12 -0.77
C VAL A 342 -7.59 30.82 -0.04
N ALA A 343 -6.67 30.02 -0.59
CA ALA A 343 -6.24 28.78 0.03
C ALA A 343 -5.56 29.03 1.38
N ASP A 344 -4.66 30.01 1.45
CA ASP A 344 -3.95 30.36 2.67
C ASP A 344 -4.92 30.90 3.74
N ARG A 345 -5.88 31.74 3.35
CA ARG A 345 -6.92 32.29 4.25
C ARG A 345 -7.74 31.21 4.94
N PHE A 346 -8.14 30.16 4.20
CA PHE A 346 -8.94 29.07 4.76
C PHE A 346 -8.10 27.87 5.20
N ASN A 347 -6.77 27.97 5.11
CA ASN A 347 -5.84 26.89 5.42
C ASN A 347 -6.15 25.60 4.64
N LEU A 348 -6.26 25.77 3.32
CA LEU A 348 -6.56 24.73 2.34
C LEU A 348 -5.33 24.38 1.51
N ASP A 349 -5.38 23.23 0.83
CA ASP A 349 -4.38 22.86 -0.16
C ASP A 349 -4.54 23.74 -1.41
N ARG A 350 -3.46 24.39 -1.84
CA ARG A 350 -3.47 25.35 -2.97
C ARG A 350 -3.88 24.70 -4.29
N LYS A 351 -3.43 23.46 -4.56
CA LYS A 351 -3.74 22.75 -5.80
C LYS A 351 -5.23 22.38 -5.86
N ASN A 352 -5.74 21.75 -4.81
CA ASN A 352 -7.16 21.39 -4.69
C ASN A 352 -8.05 22.64 -4.71
N THR A 353 -7.64 23.73 -4.03
CA THR A 353 -8.37 24.99 -4.06
C THR A 353 -8.47 25.54 -5.48
N ARG A 354 -7.36 25.57 -6.24
CA ARG A 354 -7.39 25.97 -7.66
C ARG A 354 -8.35 25.12 -8.49
N GLU A 355 -8.20 23.80 -8.43
CA GLU A 355 -9.05 22.87 -9.20
C GLU A 355 -10.53 23.05 -8.85
N LYS A 356 -10.83 23.19 -7.55
CA LYS A 356 -12.21 23.35 -7.07
C LYS A 356 -12.80 24.71 -7.46
N MET A 357 -12.03 25.80 -7.35
CA MET A 357 -12.44 27.14 -7.76
C MET A 357 -12.76 27.20 -9.26
N ILE A 358 -11.90 26.62 -10.10
CA ILE A 358 -12.15 26.52 -11.55
C ILE A 358 -13.43 25.73 -11.83
N SER A 359 -13.61 24.55 -11.21
CA SER A 359 -14.81 23.72 -11.39
C SER A 359 -16.12 24.42 -10.97
N MET A 360 -15.99 25.45 -10.13
CA MET A 360 -17.10 26.24 -9.61
C MET A 360 -17.25 27.58 -10.32
N GLY A 361 -16.54 27.78 -11.43
CA GLY A 361 -16.58 28.97 -12.26
C GLY A 361 -16.01 30.23 -11.62
N PHE A 362 -15.00 30.07 -10.77
CA PHE A 362 -14.17 31.16 -10.31
C PHE A 362 -12.84 31.14 -11.08
N PRO A 363 -12.69 31.92 -12.17
CA PRO A 363 -11.41 32.04 -12.85
C PRO A 363 -10.36 32.72 -11.95
N SER A 364 -9.10 32.81 -12.39
CA SER A 364 -8.12 33.57 -11.61
C SER A 364 -8.15 35.03 -12.05
N LEU A 365 -8.16 35.95 -11.08
CA LEU A 365 -8.06 37.39 -11.36
C LEU A 365 -6.66 37.94 -11.06
N LYS A 366 -5.65 37.05 -11.02
CA LYS A 366 -4.28 37.46 -10.77
C LYS A 366 -3.84 38.47 -11.82
N HIS A 367 -3.29 39.60 -11.38
CA HIS A 367 -2.89 40.72 -12.24
C HIS A 367 -4.07 41.43 -12.94
N TYR A 368 -5.23 41.58 -12.28
CA TYR A 368 -6.40 42.22 -12.90
C TYR A 368 -6.13 43.59 -13.53
N GLU A 369 -5.26 44.40 -12.95
CA GLU A 369 -4.96 45.75 -13.44
C GLU A 369 -4.23 45.73 -14.79
N SER A 370 -3.36 44.74 -15.01
CA SER A 370 -2.50 44.65 -16.19
C SER A 370 -2.89 43.53 -17.16
N SER A 371 -3.93 42.76 -16.85
CA SER A 371 -4.38 41.64 -17.67
C SER A 371 -5.29 42.10 -18.80
N ALA A 372 -4.76 42.15 -20.02
CA ALA A 372 -5.52 42.40 -21.24
C ALA A 372 -6.74 41.47 -21.38
N LEU A 373 -6.61 40.21 -20.98
CA LEU A 373 -7.71 39.22 -20.98
C LEU A 373 -8.89 39.65 -20.10
N LEU A 374 -8.61 40.21 -18.93
CA LEU A 374 -9.66 40.64 -17.99
C LEU A 374 -10.32 41.94 -18.44
N HIS A 375 -9.58 42.84 -19.09
CA HIS A 375 -10.17 44.02 -19.73
C HIS A 375 -11.05 43.65 -20.92
N ALA A 376 -10.62 42.71 -21.78
CA ALA A 376 -11.46 42.18 -22.86
C ALA A 376 -12.73 41.49 -22.33
N PHE A 377 -12.62 40.70 -21.27
CA PHE A 377 -13.79 40.10 -20.60
C PHE A 377 -14.74 41.17 -20.05
N ARG A 378 -14.21 42.25 -19.48
CA ARG A 378 -15.01 43.37 -18.97
C ARG A 378 -15.77 44.07 -20.09
N ASP A 379 -15.12 44.40 -21.20
CA ASP A 379 -15.78 45.07 -22.33
C ASP A 379 -16.86 44.17 -22.94
N PHE A 380 -16.57 42.87 -23.10
CA PHE A 380 -17.58 41.88 -23.50
C PHE A 380 -18.79 41.87 -22.53
N SER A 381 -18.54 41.89 -21.22
CA SER A 381 -19.61 41.92 -20.21
C SER A 381 -20.47 43.20 -20.25
N GLN A 382 -19.97 44.25 -20.90
CA GLN A 382 -20.66 45.53 -21.10
C GLN A 382 -21.40 45.62 -22.45
N GLY A 383 -21.38 44.54 -23.24
CA GLY A 383 -22.14 44.42 -24.48
C GLY A 383 -21.31 44.48 -25.77
N THR A 384 -19.98 44.66 -25.68
CA THR A 384 -19.09 44.58 -26.84
C THR A 384 -19.03 43.15 -27.37
N THR A 385 -18.89 42.97 -28.69
CA THR A 385 -18.75 41.62 -29.24
C THR A 385 -17.41 40.99 -28.83
N ILE A 386 -17.33 39.65 -28.83
CA ILE A 386 -16.11 38.94 -28.44
C ILE A 386 -14.91 39.34 -29.32
N LEU A 387 -15.13 39.54 -30.62
CA LEU A 387 -14.09 39.89 -31.59
C LEU A 387 -13.58 41.31 -31.38
N GLU A 388 -14.47 42.27 -31.15
CA GLU A 388 -14.12 43.66 -30.88
C GLU A 388 -13.35 43.80 -29.56
N ALA A 389 -13.84 43.18 -28.49
CA ALA A 389 -13.18 43.21 -27.18
C ALA A 389 -11.79 42.55 -27.24
N CYS A 390 -11.63 41.44 -27.97
CA CYS A 390 -10.34 40.80 -28.18
C CYS A 390 -9.38 41.67 -28.98
N SER A 391 -9.87 42.25 -30.08
CA SER A 391 -9.07 43.13 -30.96
C SER A 391 -8.57 44.37 -30.21
N GLN A 392 -9.42 45.00 -29.42
CA GLN A 392 -9.10 46.21 -28.67
C GLN A 392 -7.97 46.01 -27.65
N HIS A 393 -7.92 44.85 -26.99
CA HIS A 393 -6.93 44.55 -25.96
C HIS A 393 -5.79 43.63 -26.44
N GLY A 394 -5.77 43.24 -27.71
CA GLY A 394 -4.76 42.34 -28.28
C GLY A 394 -4.80 40.92 -27.69
N VAL A 395 -6.00 40.41 -27.38
CA VAL A 395 -6.22 39.08 -26.79
C VAL A 395 -6.66 38.09 -27.86
N MET A 396 -6.22 36.84 -27.78
CA MET A 396 -6.72 35.79 -28.66
C MET A 396 -8.13 35.39 -28.26
N VAL A 397 -9.04 35.27 -29.23
CA VAL A 397 -10.45 34.88 -29.00
C VAL A 397 -10.55 33.57 -28.20
N ALA A 398 -9.68 32.59 -28.49
CA ALA A 398 -9.65 31.30 -27.79
C ALA A 398 -9.39 31.44 -26.28
N ASP A 399 -8.56 32.40 -25.86
CA ASP A 399 -8.25 32.62 -24.44
C ASP A 399 -9.46 33.23 -23.72
N LEU A 400 -10.15 34.17 -24.36
CA LEU A 400 -11.38 34.76 -23.82
C LEU A 400 -12.53 33.75 -23.78
N GLU A 401 -12.66 32.88 -24.78
CA GLU A 401 -13.63 31.78 -24.77
C GLU A 401 -13.38 30.81 -23.61
N GLU A 402 -12.14 30.40 -23.38
CA GLU A 402 -11.81 29.51 -22.27
C GLU A 402 -12.13 30.17 -20.91
N PHE A 403 -11.83 31.46 -20.78
CA PHE A 403 -12.20 32.24 -19.59
C PHE A 403 -13.72 32.31 -19.39
N LEU A 404 -14.48 32.49 -20.47
CA LEU A 404 -15.95 32.50 -20.47
C LEU A 404 -16.53 31.12 -20.10
N ARG A 405 -15.94 30.03 -20.58
CA ARG A 405 -16.34 28.67 -20.20
C ARG A 405 -16.17 28.41 -18.72
N ILE A 406 -15.01 28.78 -18.16
CA ILE A 406 -14.78 28.68 -16.71
C ILE A 406 -15.84 29.53 -16.00
N SER A 407 -15.98 30.81 -16.33
CA SER A 407 -16.91 31.73 -15.65
C SER A 407 -18.38 31.29 -15.72
N SER A 408 -18.76 30.59 -16.79
CA SER A 408 -20.14 30.09 -16.99
C SER A 408 -20.41 28.72 -16.35
N CYS A 409 -19.40 28.01 -15.82
CA CYS A 409 -19.57 26.68 -15.20
C CYS A 409 -20.70 26.63 -14.15
N ARG A 410 -20.93 27.71 -13.39
CA ARG A 410 -22.02 27.76 -12.39
C ARG A 410 -23.40 27.63 -13.02
N ILE A 411 -23.62 28.32 -14.13
CA ILE A 411 -24.88 28.30 -14.85
C ILE A 411 -25.06 26.92 -15.51
N SER A 412 -24.02 26.39 -16.14
CA SER A 412 -24.06 25.04 -16.72
C SER A 412 -24.41 23.97 -15.68
N ASN A 413 -23.75 23.98 -14.52
CA ASN A 413 -24.06 23.04 -13.43
C ASN A 413 -25.49 23.19 -12.90
N ALA A 414 -26.04 24.41 -12.88
CA ALA A 414 -27.43 24.65 -12.47
C ALA A 414 -28.42 24.08 -13.50
N ILE A 415 -28.15 24.25 -14.80
CA ILE A 415 -28.96 23.66 -15.89
C ILE A 415 -28.96 22.14 -15.76
N ASP A 416 -27.78 21.52 -15.64
CA ASP A 416 -27.65 20.07 -15.49
C ASP A 416 -28.45 19.54 -14.28
N HIS A 417 -28.43 20.28 -13.17
CA HIS A 417 -29.17 19.91 -11.97
C HIS A 417 -30.68 20.00 -12.18
N ILE A 418 -31.18 21.04 -12.86
CA ILE A 418 -32.60 21.18 -13.22
C ILE A 418 -33.04 20.01 -14.11
N GLU A 419 -32.22 19.62 -15.09
CA GLU A 419 -32.52 18.48 -15.95
C GLU A 419 -32.55 17.15 -15.19
N GLN A 420 -31.61 16.93 -14.27
CA GLN A 420 -31.60 15.75 -13.40
C GLN A 420 -32.86 15.67 -12.53
N LEU A 421 -33.29 16.80 -11.97
CA LEU A 421 -34.53 16.87 -11.20
C LEU A 421 -35.74 16.52 -12.08
N LYS A 422 -35.82 17.04 -13.30
CA LYS A 422 -36.91 16.69 -14.23
C LYS A 422 -36.96 15.19 -14.54
N ARG A 423 -35.81 14.55 -14.78
CA ARG A 423 -35.71 13.10 -15.07
C ARG A 423 -36.07 12.21 -13.89
N ALA A 424 -35.87 12.67 -12.66
CA ALA A 424 -36.23 11.89 -11.47
C ALA A 424 -37.74 11.89 -11.18
N HIS A 425 -38.49 12.80 -11.81
CA HIS A 425 -39.95 12.93 -11.64
C HIS A 425 -40.75 12.29 -12.80
N THR A 426 -40.07 11.81 -13.84
CA THR A 426 -40.62 10.98 -14.93
C THR A 426 -40.23 9.54 -14.71
#